data_AF-A0AAW1Y8D4-F1
#
_entry.id   AF-A0AAW1Y8D4-F1
#
_cell.length_a   1.000
_cell.length_b   1.000
_cell.length_c   1.000
_cell.angle_alpha   90.00
_cell.angle_beta   90.00
_cell.angle_gamma   90.00
#
_symmetry.space_group_name_H-M   'P 1'
#
loop_
_entity.id
_entity.type
_entity.pdbx_description
1 polymer ?
#
loop_
_entity_poly.entity_id
_entity_poly.type
_entity_poly.pdbx_seq_one_letter_code
_entity_poly.pdbx_strand_id
1 'polypeptide(L)'
;MALVRSTRQEASSSSNTRFSFDVFLSFRGEDTRKNFTDHLYTAFTDAGFSTFRDDEELERGEDIEPELQKAIHQSQSSVIVLSKDYASSRWCLDELVLIMERKRTANQVVLPVFYDVDPTRRRTGGKH
;
A
#
# COMPACT_ATOMS: atom_id res chain seq x y z
N MET A 1 49.39 -3.41 -35.40
CA MET A 1 49.45 -2.92 -34.00
C MET A 1 48.84 -1.52 -34.03
N ALA A 2 47.74 -1.17 -33.38
CA ALA A 2 47.19 -1.65 -32.13
C ALA A 2 45.65 -1.72 -32.15
N LEU A 3 45.13 -2.66 -31.37
CA LEU A 3 43.74 -2.91 -31.03
C LEU A 3 43.35 -2.01 -29.83
N VAL A 4 42.27 -1.24 -29.94
CA VAL A 4 41.55 -0.66 -28.79
C VAL A 4 40.09 -1.07 -28.96
N ARG A 5 39.73 -2.22 -28.39
CA ARG A 5 39.09 -2.42 -27.07
C ARG A 5 37.76 -1.68 -26.94
N SER A 6 36.72 -2.37 -27.39
CA SER A 6 35.32 -2.10 -27.07
C SER A 6 35.12 -2.18 -25.55
N THR A 7 34.78 -1.07 -24.91
CA THR A 7 34.28 -1.05 -23.54
C THR A 7 32.84 -1.56 -23.57
N ARG A 8 32.63 -2.81 -23.13
CA ARG A 8 31.30 -3.27 -22.75
C ARG A 8 30.85 -2.43 -21.56
N GLN A 9 29.86 -1.58 -21.79
CA GLN A 9 29.11 -0.95 -20.71
C GLN A 9 28.29 -2.06 -20.06
N GLU A 10 28.73 -2.51 -18.88
CA GLU A 10 27.96 -3.43 -18.06
C GLU A 10 26.68 -2.71 -17.64
N ALA A 11 25.56 -3.10 -18.24
CA ALA A 11 24.25 -2.71 -17.74
C ALA A 11 24.13 -3.28 -16.33
N SER A 12 24.07 -2.41 -15.32
CA SER A 12 23.74 -2.83 -13.97
C SER A 12 22.42 -3.59 -14.06
N SER A 13 22.42 -4.87 -13.72
CA SER A 13 21.18 -5.61 -13.53
C SER A 13 20.52 -5.03 -12.28
N SER A 14 19.73 -3.96 -12.44
CA SER A 14 18.71 -3.64 -11.46
C SER A 14 17.88 -4.91 -11.37
N SER A 15 17.90 -5.57 -10.21
CA SER A 15 16.97 -6.65 -9.91
C SER A 15 15.58 -6.07 -10.18
N ASN A 16 15.01 -6.39 -11.33
CA ASN A 16 13.76 -5.82 -11.78
C ASN A 16 12.70 -6.53 -10.96
N THR A 17 12.53 -6.11 -9.70
CA THR A 17 11.38 -6.46 -8.88
C THR A 17 10.21 -5.89 -9.65
N ARG A 18 9.60 -6.72 -10.50
CA ARG A 18 8.45 -6.33 -11.29
C ARG A 18 7.31 -6.08 -10.30
N PHE A 19 7.15 -4.83 -9.93
CA PHE A 19 5.98 -4.38 -9.21
C PHE A 19 4.77 -4.60 -10.13
N SER A 20 3.72 -5.22 -9.59
CA SER A 20 2.47 -5.44 -10.30
C SER A 20 1.57 -4.20 -10.21
N PHE A 21 1.79 -3.37 -9.18
CA PHE A 21 1.00 -2.18 -8.90
C PHE A 21 1.90 -0.99 -8.55
N ASP A 22 1.46 0.20 -8.92
CA ASP A 22 2.08 1.45 -8.49
C ASP A 22 1.62 1.81 -7.07
N VAL A 23 0.34 1.59 -6.77
CA VAL A 23 -0.29 1.98 -5.51
C VAL A 23 -1.08 0.82 -4.92
N PHE A 24 -0.84 0.53 -3.64
CA PHE A 24 -1.74 -0.23 -2.77
C PHE A 24 -2.57 0.76 -1.95
N LEU A 25 -3.90 0.68 -2.00
CA LEU A 25 -4.80 1.56 -1.27
C LEU A 25 -5.47 0.79 -0.12
N SER A 26 -5.04 1.05 1.12
CA SER A 26 -5.62 0.50 2.35
C SER A 26 -6.59 1.52 2.97
N PHE A 27 -7.76 1.07 3.37
CA PHE A 27 -8.81 1.93 3.92
C PHE A 27 -9.86 1.09 4.65
N ARG A 28 -10.65 1.75 5.52
CA ARG A 28 -11.84 1.13 6.08
C ARG A 28 -12.98 1.18 5.08
N GLY A 29 -13.44 0.01 4.64
CA GLY A 29 -14.54 -0.13 3.69
C GLY A 29 -15.79 0.66 4.11
N GLU A 30 -16.26 0.41 5.33
CA GLU A 30 -17.46 1.05 5.90
C GLU A 30 -17.38 2.58 5.95
N ASP A 31 -16.19 3.15 6.16
CA ASP A 31 -16.04 4.60 6.34
C ASP A 31 -15.98 5.33 4.99
N THR A 32 -15.19 4.79 4.05
CA THR A 32 -14.69 5.61 2.93
C THR A 32 -14.88 5.01 1.54
N ARG A 33 -15.29 3.73 1.43
CA ARG A 33 -15.30 3.02 0.15
C ARG A 33 -16.08 3.73 -0.94
N LYS A 34 -17.32 4.13 -0.63
CA LYS A 34 -18.28 4.69 -1.60
C LYS A 34 -18.17 6.21 -1.75
N ASN A 35 -17.16 6.82 -1.13
CA ASN A 35 -16.97 8.27 -1.12
C ASN A 35 -15.50 8.62 -1.47
N PHE A 36 -14.75 9.15 -0.52
CA PHE A 36 -13.36 9.59 -0.65
C PHE A 36 -12.46 8.55 -1.33
N THR A 37 -12.51 7.29 -0.91
CA THR A 37 -11.63 6.25 -1.45
C THR A 37 -12.01 5.86 -2.87
N ASP A 38 -13.31 5.86 -3.23
CA ASP A 38 -13.73 5.64 -4.63
C ASP A 38 -13.15 6.71 -5.55
N HIS A 39 -13.31 7.98 -5.16
CA HIS A 39 -12.78 9.10 -5.93
C HIS A 39 -11.26 9.08 -6.03
N LEU A 40 -10.56 8.73 -4.94
CA LEU A 40 -9.11 8.60 -4.94
C LEU A 40 -8.63 7.47 -5.85
N TYR A 41 -9.31 6.33 -5.83
CA TYR A 41 -9.03 5.22 -6.73
C TYR A 41 -9.24 5.58 -8.20
N THR A 42 -10.37 6.23 -8.52
CA THR A 42 -10.63 6.73 -9.88
C THR A 42 -9.55 7.73 -10.30
N ALA A 43 -9.18 8.67 -9.45
CA ALA A 43 -8.16 9.67 -9.76
C ALA A 43 -6.78 9.03 -10.04
N PHE A 44 -6.37 8.01 -9.28
CA PHE A 44 -5.14 7.28 -9.57
C PHE A 44 -5.22 6.53 -10.91
N THR A 45 -6.34 5.84 -11.16
CA THR A 45 -6.56 5.08 -12.39
C THR A 45 -6.56 6.00 -13.62
N ASP A 46 -7.25 7.13 -13.54
CA ASP A 46 -7.32 8.15 -14.60
C ASP A 46 -5.95 8.79 -14.86
N ALA A 47 -5.12 8.92 -13.83
CA ALA A 47 -3.74 9.37 -13.95
C ALA A 47 -2.78 8.28 -14.47
N GLY A 48 -3.27 7.06 -14.73
CA GLY A 48 -2.52 5.95 -15.31
C GLY A 48 -1.77 5.08 -14.29
N PHE A 49 -2.05 5.23 -12.99
CA PHE A 49 -1.43 4.38 -11.96
C PHE A 49 -2.19 3.06 -11.81
N SER A 50 -1.48 1.95 -11.96
CA SER A 50 -1.97 0.62 -11.62
C SER A 50 -2.19 0.56 -10.11
N THR A 51 -3.46 0.59 -9.69
CA THR A 51 -3.83 0.70 -8.28
C THR A 51 -4.55 -0.56 -7.83
N PHE A 52 -4.02 -1.21 -6.80
CA PHE A 52 -4.75 -2.22 -6.06
C PHE A 52 -5.58 -1.52 -4.98
N ARG A 53 -6.90 -1.58 -5.12
CA ARG A 53 -7.84 -1.09 -4.10
C ARG A 53 -8.20 -2.25 -3.20
N ASP A 54 -7.77 -2.20 -1.94
CA ASP A 54 -8.19 -3.21 -0.99
C ASP A 54 -9.73 -3.21 -0.83
N ASP A 55 -10.32 -4.37 -0.61
CA ASP A 55 -11.76 -4.55 -0.61
C ASP A 55 -12.19 -5.22 0.70
N GLU A 56 -12.20 -4.43 1.77
CA GLU A 56 -12.68 -4.88 3.09
C GLU A 56 -14.22 -5.05 3.17
N GLU A 57 -15.00 -4.73 2.12
CA GLU A 57 -16.47 -4.94 2.15
C GLU A 57 -16.85 -6.40 1.92
N LEU A 58 -15.96 -7.21 1.33
CA LEU A 58 -16.18 -8.64 1.17
C LEU A 58 -15.84 -9.33 2.49
N GLU A 59 -16.72 -10.21 2.98
CA GLU A 59 -16.47 -11.06 4.15
C GLU A 59 -15.19 -11.89 3.92
N ARG A 60 -14.04 -11.35 4.34
CA ARG A 60 -12.78 -12.08 4.36
C ARG A 60 -12.74 -12.95 5.62
N GLY A 61 -12.10 -14.11 5.50
CA GLY A 61 -11.89 -15.02 6.62
C GLY A 61 -10.99 -14.40 7.71
N GLU A 62 -10.62 -15.20 8.71
CA GLU A 62 -9.79 -14.73 9.84
C GLU A 62 -8.35 -14.36 9.47
N ASP A 63 -7.87 -14.82 8.30
CA ASP A 63 -6.49 -14.67 7.84
C ASP A 63 -6.37 -13.71 6.65
N ILE A 64 -5.29 -12.91 6.62
CA ILE A 64 -4.94 -12.07 5.47
C ILE A 64 -4.85 -12.94 4.22
N GLU A 65 -5.68 -12.64 3.21
CA GLU A 65 -5.68 -13.40 1.97
C GLU A 65 -4.29 -13.36 1.30
N PRO A 66 -3.74 -14.49 0.83
CA PRO A 66 -2.42 -14.54 0.18
C PRO A 66 -2.28 -13.55 -0.98
N GLU A 67 -3.38 -13.26 -1.67
CA GLU A 67 -3.45 -12.28 -2.75
C GLU A 67 -3.24 -10.85 -2.26
N LEU A 68 -3.79 -10.50 -1.10
CA LEU A 68 -3.61 -9.21 -0.47
C LEU A 68 -2.16 -9.01 -0.03
N GLN A 69 -1.58 -10.02 0.62
CA GLN A 69 -0.15 -9.97 0.98
C GLN A 69 0.71 -9.76 -0.26
N LYS A 70 0.42 -10.49 -1.34
CA LYS A 70 1.13 -10.34 -2.61
C LYS A 70 0.96 -8.94 -3.18
N ALA A 71 -0.25 -8.36 -3.15
CA ALA A 71 -0.49 -7.01 -3.62
C ALA A 71 0.35 -5.99 -2.85
N ILE A 72 0.40 -6.06 -1.52
CA ILE A 72 1.25 -5.19 -0.68
C ILE A 72 2.73 -5.34 -1.07
N HIS A 73 3.23 -6.56 -1.22
CA HIS A 73 4.62 -6.82 -1.57
C HIS A 73 5.01 -6.38 -2.98
N GLN A 74 4.06 -6.42 -3.91
CA GLN A 74 4.22 -6.10 -5.33
C GLN A 74 3.80 -4.67 -5.67
N SER A 75 3.47 -3.84 -4.68
CA SER A 75 3.17 -2.43 -4.88
C SER A 75 4.40 -1.55 -4.66
N GLN A 76 4.58 -0.52 -5.49
CA GLN A 76 5.68 0.45 -5.31
C GLN A 76 5.46 1.38 -4.11
N SER A 77 4.19 1.71 -3.86
CA SER A 77 3.77 2.56 -2.76
C SER A 77 2.49 2.05 -2.10
N SER A 78 2.27 2.47 -0.86
CA SER A 78 1.02 2.25 -0.15
C SER A 78 0.44 3.58 0.31
N VAL A 79 -0.83 3.81 0.00
CA VAL A 79 -1.63 4.92 0.51
C VAL A 79 -2.58 4.37 1.55
N ILE A 80 -2.56 4.95 2.75
CA ILE A 80 -3.37 4.48 3.88
C ILE A 80 -4.37 5.58 4.22
N VAL A 81 -5.65 5.33 3.99
CA VAL A 81 -6.74 6.25 4.36
C VAL A 81 -7.15 5.96 5.80
N LEU A 82 -6.55 6.70 6.73
CA LEU A 82 -6.84 6.65 8.15
C LEU A 82 -8.14 7.40 8.43
N SER A 83 -9.22 6.67 8.60
CA SER A 83 -10.55 7.16 8.95
C SER A 83 -10.92 6.87 10.41
N LYS A 84 -12.10 7.32 10.84
CA LYS A 84 -12.58 7.25 12.22
C LYS A 84 -12.49 5.83 12.81
N ASP A 85 -12.94 4.83 12.06
CA ASP A 85 -13.09 3.44 12.53
C ASP A 85 -12.08 2.50 11.84
N TYR A 86 -11.07 3.04 11.16
CA TYR A 86 -9.97 2.29 10.54
C TYR A 86 -9.37 1.29 11.51
N ALA A 87 -8.81 1.78 12.60
CA ALA A 87 -8.05 0.91 13.48
C ALA A 87 -8.97 0.09 14.43
N SER A 88 -10.31 0.23 14.38
CA SER A 88 -11.21 -0.75 15.04
C SER A 88 -11.35 -2.04 14.23
N SER A 89 -11.01 -2.02 12.94
CA SER A 89 -10.86 -3.22 12.13
C SER A 89 -9.52 -3.88 12.46
N ARG A 90 -9.56 -5.11 12.98
CA ARG A 90 -8.35 -5.93 13.15
C ARG A 90 -7.67 -6.16 11.80
N TRP A 91 -8.46 -6.31 10.73
CA TRP A 91 -7.96 -6.48 9.38
C TRP A 91 -7.14 -5.27 8.91
N CYS A 92 -7.68 -4.04 9.02
CA CYS A 92 -6.94 -2.80 8.75
C CYS A 92 -5.59 -2.76 9.50
N LEU A 93 -5.57 -3.23 10.76
CA LEU A 93 -4.36 -3.24 11.57
C LEU A 93 -3.36 -4.29 11.11
N ASP A 94 -3.82 -5.49 10.75
CA ASP A 94 -2.99 -6.57 10.23
C ASP A 94 -2.36 -6.18 8.87
N GLU A 95 -3.12 -5.51 8.00
CA GLU A 95 -2.61 -4.87 6.79
C GLU A 95 -1.54 -3.82 7.07
N LEU A 96 -1.83 -2.91 8.02
CA LEU A 96 -0.91 -1.85 8.38
C LEU A 96 0.42 -2.40 8.89
N VAL A 97 0.39 -3.47 9.68
CA VAL A 97 1.61 -4.16 10.13
C VAL A 97 2.41 -4.66 8.93
N LEU A 98 1.76 -5.30 7.97
CA LEU A 98 2.42 -5.83 6.78
C LEU A 98 3.00 -4.73 5.88
N ILE A 99 2.27 -3.64 5.66
CA ILE A 99 2.75 -2.47 4.92
C ILE A 99 3.99 -1.87 5.61
N MET A 100 3.96 -1.75 6.94
CA MET A 100 5.08 -1.18 7.70
C MET A 100 6.30 -2.12 7.73
N GLU A 101 6.10 -3.43 7.72
CA GLU A 101 7.18 -4.40 7.49
C GLU A 101 7.78 -4.23 6.10
N ARG A 102 6.94 -4.09 5.07
CA ARG A 102 7.40 -3.91 3.70
C ARG A 102 8.16 -2.60 3.51
N LYS A 103 7.68 -1.51 4.12
CA LYS A 103 8.40 -0.22 4.21
C LYS A 103 9.80 -0.40 4.78
N ARG A 104 9.97 -1.16 5.85
CA ARG A 104 11.27 -1.39 6.51
C ARG A 104 12.19 -2.28 5.69
N THR A 105 11.65 -3.32 5.04
CA THR A 105 12.45 -4.34 4.36
C THR A 105 12.80 -4.00 2.91
N ALA A 106 12.01 -3.15 2.24
CA ALA A 106 12.24 -2.77 0.85
C ALA A 106 12.03 -1.28 0.53
N ASN A 107 12.05 -0.42 1.55
CA ASN A 107 11.94 1.02 1.40
C ASN A 107 10.71 1.47 0.59
N GLN A 108 9.61 0.72 0.70
CA GLN A 108 8.33 1.05 0.07
C GLN A 108 7.87 2.45 0.54
N VAL A 109 7.39 3.27 -0.40
CA VAL A 109 6.82 4.57 -0.06
C VAL A 109 5.48 4.35 0.64
N VAL A 110 5.27 5.00 1.78
CA VAL A 110 4.01 4.91 2.53
C VAL A 110 3.51 6.32 2.78
N LEU A 111 2.30 6.61 2.30
CA LEU A 111 1.63 7.91 2.42
C LEU A 111 0.36 7.78 3.27
N PRO A 112 0.35 8.31 4.49
CA PRO A 112 -0.88 8.39 5.28
C PRO A 112 -1.76 9.55 4.81
N VAL A 113 -3.07 9.29 4.71
CA VAL A 113 -4.11 10.27 4.47
C VAL A 113 -5.05 10.24 5.68
N PHE A 114 -5.17 11.36 6.40
CA PHE A 114 -6.06 11.48 7.55
C PHE A 114 -7.41 12.01 7.08
N TYR A 115 -8.42 11.13 7.04
CA TYR A 115 -9.76 11.45 6.56
C TYR A 115 -10.71 11.66 7.74
N ASP A 116 -11.14 12.91 7.94
CA ASP A 116 -12.05 13.33 9.02
C ASP A 116 -11.60 12.85 10.43
N VAL A 117 -10.29 12.82 10.64
CA VAL A 117 -9.66 12.49 11.92
C VAL A 117 -8.55 13.46 12.26
N ASP A 118 -8.38 13.72 13.56
CA ASP A 118 -7.26 14.49 14.07
C ASP A 118 -5.98 13.62 14.06
N PRO A 119 -4.92 13.98 13.31
CA PRO A 119 -3.68 13.21 13.26
C PRO A 119 -2.94 13.16 14.60
N THR A 120 -3.25 14.07 15.53
CA THR A 120 -2.68 14.08 16.89
C THR A 120 -3.40 13.14 17.85
N ARG A 121 -4.58 12.63 17.47
CA ARG A 121 -5.37 11.71 18.30
C ARG A 121 -4.67 10.37 18.41
N ARG A 122 -3.90 10.21 19.48
CA ARG A 122 -3.30 8.94 19.87
C ARG A 122 -4.37 8.05 20.49
N ARG A 123 -4.39 6.77 20.10
CA ARG A 123 -5.11 5.76 20.87
C ARG A 123 -4.39 5.58 22.20
N THR A 124 -4.93 6.18 23.25
CA THR A 124 -4.65 5.71 24.61
C THR A 124 -5.28 4.34 24.69
N GLY A 125 -4.47 3.27 24.73
CA GLY A 125 -4.96 1.91 24.87
C GLY A 125 -5.99 1.85 25.99
N GLY A 126 -7.23 1.45 25.66
CA GLY A 126 -8.25 1.19 26.65
C GLY A 126 -7.73 0.08 27.55
N LYS A 127 -7.48 0.41 28.82
CA LYS A 127 -7.35 -0.62 29.85
C LYS A 127 -8.74 -1.23 30.00
N HIS A 128 -8.89 -2.46 29.53
CA HIS A 128 -9.82 -3.41 30.12
C HIS A 128 -9.00 -4.46 30.84
#